data_AF-A0A397NAS8-F1
#
_entry.id   AF-A0A397NAS8-F1
#
_cell.length_a   1.000
_cell.length_b   1.000
_cell.length_c   1.000
_cell.angle_alpha   90.00
_cell.angle_beta   90.00
_cell.angle_gamma   90.00
#
_symmetry.space_group_name_H-M   'P 1'
#
loop_
_entity.id
_entity.type
_entity.pdbx_description
1 polymer ?
#
loop_
_entity_poly.entity_id
_entity_poly.type
_entity_poly.pdbx_seq_one_letter_code
_entity_poly.pdbx_strand_id
1 'polypeptide(L)'
;MDDLPLEATDVQALVRSISKNGDFFLATTELASASQLLTPSQAVRLYEHIRDNGDRLEVEWRDEFITAFPDCESLLPEPQW
;
A
#
# COMPACT_ATOMS: atom_id res chain seq x y z
N MET A 1 -13.26 -0.07 -4.85
CA MET A 1 -12.62 -0.74 -3.70
C MET A 1 -13.20 -2.14 -3.47
N ASP A 2 -14.39 -2.43 -4.01
CA ASP A 2 -15.13 -3.72 -3.99
C ASP A 2 -14.42 -5.00 -4.50
N ASP A 3 -13.12 -5.01 -4.76
CA ASP A 3 -12.43 -6.16 -5.39
C ASP A 3 -11.09 -6.55 -4.72
N LEU A 4 -10.76 -5.94 -3.57
CA LEU A 4 -9.64 -6.38 -2.75
C LEU A 4 -10.18 -7.36 -1.68
N PRO A 5 -9.56 -8.52 -1.47
CA PRO A 5 -9.89 -9.44 -0.37
C PRO A 5 -9.34 -8.90 0.97
N LEU A 6 -9.55 -7.62 1.24
CA LEU A 6 -9.15 -6.93 2.47
C LEU A 6 -10.36 -6.23 3.08
N GLU A 7 -10.39 -6.18 4.40
CA GLU A 7 -11.40 -5.41 5.11
C GLU A 7 -11.17 -3.91 4.84
N ALA A 8 -12.26 -3.15 4.70
CA ALA A 8 -12.16 -1.70 4.46
C ALA A 8 -11.39 -0.97 5.58
N THR A 9 -11.43 -1.51 6.80
CA THR A 9 -10.67 -1.00 7.95
C THR A 9 -9.17 -1.17 7.78
N ASP A 10 -8.71 -2.26 7.17
CA ASP A 10 -7.28 -2.55 7.01
C ASP A 10 -6.67 -1.59 5.99
N VAL A 11 -7.38 -1.37 4.87
CA VAL A 11 -6.93 -0.40 3.88
C VAL A 11 -6.93 1.02 4.46
N GLN A 12 -7.94 1.37 5.27
CA GLN A 12 -7.96 2.66 5.94
C GLN A 12 -6.83 2.81 6.97
N ALA A 13 -6.40 1.73 7.62
CA ALA A 13 -5.25 1.73 8.53
C ALA A 13 -3.95 2.01 7.77
N LEU A 14 -3.74 1.35 6.63
CA LEU A 14 -2.59 1.57 5.75
C LEU A 14 -2.51 3.03 5.29
N VAL A 15 -3.60 3.57 4.74
CA VAL A 15 -3.69 4.96 4.30
C VAL A 15 -3.39 5.94 5.45
N ARG A 16 -3.95 5.68 6.65
CA ARG A 16 -3.72 6.53 7.82
C ARG A 16 -2.29 6.45 8.33
N SER A 17 -1.63 5.30 8.27
CA SER A 17 -0.23 5.16 8.64
C SER A 17 0.64 6.07 7.77
N ILE A 18 0.44 5.99 6.46
CA ILE A 18 1.16 6.78 5.47
C ILE A 18 0.90 8.27 5.69
N SER A 19 -0.35 8.70 5.76
CA SER A 19 -0.69 10.11 5.99
C SER A 19 -0.04 10.71 7.24
N LYS A 20 0.03 9.93 8.32
CA LYS A 20 0.58 10.40 9.59
C LYS A 20 2.10 10.33 9.66
N ASN A 21 2.70 9.25 9.18
CA ASN A 21 4.11 8.93 9.45
C ASN A 21 4.99 8.85 8.20
N GLY A 22 4.39 8.80 7.01
CA GLY A 22 5.11 8.60 5.75
C GLY A 22 5.56 7.15 5.53
N ASP A 23 5.05 6.20 6.32
CA ASP A 23 5.44 4.79 6.28
C ASP A 23 4.30 3.87 6.76
N PHE A 24 4.53 2.55 6.81
CA PHE A 24 3.57 1.55 7.29
C PHE A 24 3.79 1.12 8.75
N PHE A 25 4.54 1.88 9.55
CA PHE A 25 4.85 1.51 10.94
C PHE A 25 3.59 1.33 11.82
N LEU A 26 2.55 2.14 11.61
CA LEU A 26 1.31 2.04 12.38
C LEU A 26 0.37 0.95 11.87
N ALA A 27 0.62 0.40 10.68
CA ALA A 27 -0.22 -0.57 10.00
C ALA A 27 0.58 -1.80 9.52
N THR A 28 1.63 -2.18 10.26
CA THR A 28 2.54 -3.27 9.90
C THR A 28 1.83 -4.62 9.82
N THR A 29 0.84 -4.84 10.69
CA THR A 29 0.07 -6.09 10.73
C THR A 29 -0.82 -6.21 9.50
N GLU A 30 -1.51 -5.12 9.16
CA GLU A 30 -2.38 -4.99 8.01
C GLU A 30 -1.59 -5.11 6.70
N LEU A 31 -0.40 -4.53 6.63
CA LEU A 31 0.50 -4.67 5.47
C LEU A 31 0.95 -6.13 5.30
N ALA A 32 1.33 -6.79 6.38
CA ALA A 32 1.75 -8.19 6.37
C ALA A 32 0.59 -9.15 6.04
N SER A 33 -0.63 -8.86 6.49
CA SER A 33 -1.82 -9.60 6.10
C SER A 33 -2.15 -9.39 4.62
N ALA A 34 -2.04 -8.16 4.13
CA ALA A 34 -2.27 -7.84 2.73
C ALA A 34 -1.26 -8.52 1.80
N SER A 35 0.02 -8.58 2.16
CA SER A 35 1.05 -9.27 1.35
C SER A 35 0.81 -10.78 1.20
N GLN A 36 0.10 -11.40 2.14
CA GLN A 36 -0.25 -12.82 2.07
C GLN A 36 -1.53 -13.09 1.26
N LEU A 37 -2.41 -12.10 1.13
CA LEU A 37 -3.73 -12.26 0.53
C LEU A 37 -3.82 -11.73 -0.90
N LEU A 38 -3.08 -10.66 -1.21
CA LEU A 38 -3.21 -9.98 -2.48
C LEU A 38 -2.34 -10.63 -3.57
N THR A 39 -2.92 -10.77 -4.74
CA THR A 39 -2.17 -11.00 -5.98
C THR A 39 -1.41 -9.73 -6.40
N PRO A 40 -0.38 -9.82 -7.26
CA PRO A 40 0.38 -8.64 -7.70
C PRO A 40 -0.49 -7.54 -8.32
N SER A 41 -1.51 -7.89 -9.12
CA SER A 41 -2.43 -6.91 -9.72
C SER A 41 -3.34 -6.23 -8.68
N GLN A 42 -3.71 -6.93 -7.61
CA GLN A 42 -4.45 -6.34 -6.49
C GLN A 42 -3.55 -5.46 -5.62
N ALA A 43 -2.28 -5.85 -5.43
CA ALA A 43 -1.30 -5.01 -4.76
C ALA A 43 -1.09 -3.67 -5.48
N VAL A 44 -1.04 -3.67 -6.83
CA VAL A 44 -0.99 -2.42 -7.62
C VAL A 44 -2.22 -1.54 -7.35
N ARG A 45 -3.42 -2.12 -7.28
CA ARG A 45 -4.63 -1.34 -6.96
C ARG A 45 -4.61 -0.78 -5.54
N LEU A 46 -4.11 -1.56 -4.58
CA LEU A 46 -3.91 -1.08 -3.21
C LEU A 46 -2.90 0.08 -3.18
N TYR A 47 -1.80 -0.05 -3.94
CA TYR A 47 -0.79 0.98 -4.09
C TYR A 47 -1.37 2.28 -4.61
N GLU A 48 -2.10 2.24 -5.72
CA GLU A 48 -2.75 3.41 -6.32
C GLU A 48 -3.73 4.05 -5.33
N HIS A 49 -4.49 3.23 -4.60
CA HIS A 49 -5.41 3.74 -3.59
C HIS A 49 -4.68 4.44 -2.44
N ILE A 50 -3.57 3.88 -1.94
CA ILE A 50 -2.74 4.50 -0.91
C ILE A 50 -2.14 5.81 -1.43
N ARG A 51 -1.61 5.81 -2.66
CA ARG A 51 -1.06 7.03 -3.29
C ARG A 51 -2.11 8.14 -3.36
N ASP A 52 -3.30 7.82 -3.83
CA ASP A 52 -4.34 8.81 -4.09
C ASP A 52 -5.00 9.35 -2.79
N ASN A 53 -4.83 8.65 -1.65
CA ASN A 53 -5.48 9.00 -0.38
C ASN A 53 -4.52 9.21 0.79
N GLY A 54 -3.23 8.95 0.61
CA GLY A 54 -2.21 8.98 1.65
C GLY A 54 -1.67 10.37 1.93
N ASP A 55 -1.91 11.37 1.06
CA ASP A 55 -1.45 12.76 1.21
C ASP A 55 0.08 12.88 1.48
N ARG A 56 0.88 11.94 0.96
CA ARG A 56 2.34 11.85 1.15
C ARG A 56 3.05 11.43 -0.13
N LEU A 57 4.35 11.74 -0.20
CA LEU A 57 5.15 11.44 -1.37
C LEU A 57 5.47 9.95 -1.45
N GLU A 58 5.39 9.38 -2.64
CA GLU A 58 5.67 7.96 -2.85
C GLU A 58 7.08 7.57 -2.38
N VAL A 59 8.06 8.47 -2.51
CA VAL A 59 9.44 8.23 -2.07
C VAL A 59 9.58 7.94 -0.56
N GLU A 60 8.61 8.34 0.27
CA GLU A 60 8.66 8.11 1.71
C GLU A 60 8.35 6.63 2.07
N TRP A 61 7.49 5.97 1.31
CA TRP A 61 6.90 4.68 1.67
C TRP A 61 6.95 3.60 0.59
N ARG A 62 7.24 3.96 -0.66
CA ARG A 62 7.18 3.05 -1.80
C ARG A 62 8.15 1.87 -1.66
N ASP A 63 9.37 2.10 -1.19
CA ASP A 63 10.34 1.02 -0.97
C ASP A 63 9.84 0.00 0.07
N GLU A 64 9.17 0.47 1.14
CA GLU A 64 8.56 -0.41 2.14
C GLU A 64 7.40 -1.22 1.53
N PHE A 65 6.58 -0.58 0.67
CA PHE A 65 5.53 -1.28 -0.06
C PHE A 65 6.10 -2.35 -0.99
N ILE A 66 7.13 -2.02 -1.78
CA ILE A 66 7.79 -2.98 -2.68
C ILE A 66 8.41 -4.13 -1.88
N THR A 67 8.98 -3.86 -0.72
CA THR A 67 9.51 -4.89 0.18
C THR A 67 8.42 -5.87 0.62
N ALA A 68 7.20 -5.39 0.87
CA ALA A 68 6.05 -6.22 1.19
C ALA A 68 5.45 -6.96 -0.02
N PHE A 69 5.54 -6.37 -1.22
CA PHE A 69 4.97 -6.90 -2.47
C PHE A 69 6.03 -6.94 -3.59
N PRO A 70 7.08 -7.77 -3.49
CA PRO A 70 8.20 -7.73 -4.43
C PRO A 70 7.78 -8.03 -5.88
N ASP A 71 6.79 -8.92 -6.07
CA ASP A 71 6.30 -9.29 -7.40
C ASP A 71 5.52 -8.18 -8.13
N CYS A 72 5.12 -7.11 -7.43
CA CYS A 72 4.39 -6.00 -8.06
C CYS A 72 5.28 -4.86 -8.56
N GLU A 73 6.57 -4.82 -8.18
CA GLU A 73 7.47 -3.70 -8.50
C GLU A 73 7.47 -3.32 -9.99
N SER A 74 7.56 -4.32 -10.86
CA SER A 74 7.56 -4.14 -12.32
C SER A 74 6.22 -3.65 -12.90
N LEU A 75 5.15 -3.70 -12.11
CA LEU A 75 3.80 -3.30 -12.50
C LEU A 75 3.40 -1.94 -11.88
N LEU A 76 4.18 -1.42 -10.93
CA LEU A 76 3.87 -0.15 -10.29
C LEU A 76 4.06 1.01 -11.28
N PRO A 77 3.20 2.04 -11.20
CA PRO A 77 3.37 3.26 -12.00
C PRO A 77 4.67 3.98 -11.62
N GLU A 78 5.16 4.86 -12.50
CA GLU A 78 6.30 5.72 -12.17
C GLU A 78 6.02 6.55 -10.90
N PRO A 79 7.01 6.68 -10.00
CA PRO A 79 6.82 7.39 -8.74
C PRO A 79 6.58 8.89 -8.95
N GLN A 80 5.61 9.45 -8.25
CA GLN A 80 5.35 10.89 -8.20
C GLN A 80 6.15 11.56 -7.07
N TRP A 81 6.59 12.80 -7.35
CA TRP A 81 7.45 13.63 -6.48
C TRP A 81 6.67 14.72 -5.76
#